data_AF-A0A9D1F6N9-F1
#
_entry.id   AF-A0A9D1F6N9-F1
#
_cell.length_a   1.000
_cell.length_b   1.000
_cell.length_c   1.000
_cell.angle_alpha   90.00
_cell.angle_beta   90.00
_cell.angle_gamma   90.00
#
_symmetry.space_group_name_H-M   'P 1'
#
loop_
_entity.id
_entity.type
_entity.pdbx_description
1 polymer ?
#
loop_
_entity_poly.entity_id
_entity_poly.type
_entity_poly.pdbx_seq_one_letter_code
_entity_poly.pdbx_strand_id
1 'polypeptide(L)'
;MQVLKQSDLVVLMYLLDDLFDGETKEKNYNYYEARTLHDSSLSKSTHSVLANDLGLHETAYRFFTGASAIDLGEEMRSSNAGIHSASMGGIWQSAIMGFGGVRIVGGELRIRPSLPKEWSKLDFNIVWRGTTLAVQVRPDQVNVTAVDGQTSFVLVDENVTLNEKETVSKAIIA
;
A
#
# COMPACT_ATOMS: atom_id res chain seq x y z
N MET A 1 -22.10 22.59 -4.08
CA MET A 1 -21.10 22.06 -3.13
C MET A 1 -20.45 20.85 -3.79
N GLN A 2 -19.12 20.76 -3.85
CA GLN A 2 -18.42 19.58 -4.38
C GLN A 2 -17.96 18.73 -3.19
N VAL A 3 -18.77 17.72 -2.82
CA VAL A 3 -18.52 16.86 -1.67
C VAL A 3 -18.60 15.41 -2.13
N LEU A 4 -17.56 14.64 -1.85
CA LEU A 4 -17.46 13.24 -2.20
C LEU A 4 -17.67 12.37 -0.96
N LYS A 5 -18.42 11.27 -1.14
CA LYS A 5 -18.58 10.26 -0.09
C LYS A 5 -17.26 9.51 0.15
N GLN A 6 -16.54 9.18 -0.93
CA GLN A 6 -15.41 8.27 -0.90
C GLN A 6 -14.43 8.54 -2.04
N SER A 7 -13.38 7.71 -2.11
CA SER A 7 -12.40 7.74 -3.20
C SER A 7 -13.07 7.46 -4.56
N ASP A 8 -12.84 8.34 -5.53
CA ASP A 8 -13.26 8.22 -6.93
C ASP A 8 -12.02 8.35 -7.85
N LEU A 9 -11.60 9.57 -8.19
CA LEU A 9 -10.38 9.74 -9.00
C LEU A 9 -9.11 9.22 -8.30
N VAL A 10 -9.07 9.32 -6.97
CA VAL A 10 -7.97 8.77 -6.16
C VAL A 10 -7.83 7.25 -6.34
N VAL A 11 -8.93 6.50 -6.47
CA VAL A 11 -8.85 5.05 -6.70
C VAL A 11 -8.40 4.75 -8.12
N LEU A 12 -8.81 5.55 -9.10
CA LEU A 12 -8.36 5.41 -10.49
C LEU A 12 -6.85 5.54 -10.61
N MET A 13 -6.28 6.58 -9.99
CA MET A 13 -4.83 6.84 -10.02
C MET A 13 -4.01 5.77 -9.30
N TYR A 14 -4.60 5.14 -8.28
CA TYR A 14 -4.00 3.98 -7.61
C TYR A 14 -4.04 2.72 -8.48
N LEU A 15 -5.20 2.39 -9.06
CA LEU A 15 -5.39 1.17 -9.85
C LEU A 15 -4.64 1.20 -11.17
N LEU A 16 -4.51 2.38 -11.78
CA LEU A 16 -3.85 2.62 -13.06
C LEU A 16 -2.61 3.51 -12.87
N ASP A 17 -1.72 3.09 -11.97
CA ASP A 17 -0.51 3.81 -11.55
C ASP A 17 0.37 4.24 -12.73
N ASP A 18 0.38 3.47 -13.82
CA ASP A 18 1.17 3.71 -15.02
C ASP A 18 0.58 4.73 -16.00
N LEU A 19 -0.68 5.15 -15.80
CA LEU A 19 -1.35 6.12 -16.69
C LEU A 19 -1.17 7.59 -16.29
N PHE A 20 -0.63 7.86 -15.10
CA PHE A 20 -0.50 9.21 -14.56
C PHE A 20 0.88 9.45 -13.96
N ASP A 21 1.48 10.59 -14.29
CA ASP A 21 2.72 11.04 -13.65
C ASP A 21 2.49 11.47 -12.19
N GLY A 22 3.58 11.57 -11.42
CA GLY A 22 3.53 11.90 -10.00
C GLY A 22 2.93 13.29 -9.73
N GLU A 23 3.23 14.29 -10.55
CA GLU A 23 2.73 15.66 -10.38
C GLU A 23 1.20 15.72 -10.57
N THR A 24 0.69 15.02 -11.58
CA THR A 24 -0.73 14.88 -11.86
C THR A 24 -1.43 14.18 -10.70
N LYS A 25 -0.84 13.09 -10.19
CA LYS A 25 -1.38 12.38 -9.02
C LYS A 25 -1.43 13.26 -7.78
N GLU A 26 -0.36 13.98 -7.48
CA GLU A 26 -0.29 14.85 -6.31
C GLU A 26 -1.33 15.98 -6.35
N LYS A 27 -1.43 16.67 -7.50
CA LYS A 27 -2.42 17.74 -7.70
C LYS A 27 -3.85 17.23 -7.50
N ASN A 28 -4.18 16.09 -8.09
CA ASN A 28 -5.50 15.49 -7.96
C ASN A 28 -5.75 14.95 -6.55
N TYR A 29 -4.76 14.31 -5.92
CA TYR A 29 -4.86 13.83 -4.54
C TYR A 29 -5.23 14.98 -3.60
N ASN A 30 -4.46 16.07 -3.62
CA ASN A 30 -4.69 17.24 -2.78
C ASN A 30 -6.05 17.91 -3.06
N TYR A 31 -6.47 17.94 -4.32
CA TYR A 31 -7.76 18.53 -4.69
C TYR A 31 -8.94 17.69 -4.17
N TYR A 32 -8.90 16.37 -4.35
CA TYR A 32 -10.01 15.48 -4.07
C TYR A 32 -10.07 15.03 -2.60
N GLU A 33 -8.93 14.85 -1.93
CA GLU A 33 -8.88 14.52 -0.50
C GLU A 33 -9.59 15.60 0.32
N ALA A 34 -9.27 16.88 0.07
CA ALA A 34 -9.88 18.03 0.76
C ALA A 34 -11.41 18.15 0.54
N ARG A 35 -11.97 17.37 -0.40
CA ARG A 35 -13.41 17.35 -0.76
C ARG A 35 -14.07 16.02 -0.43
N THR A 36 -13.36 15.08 0.20
CA THR A 36 -13.86 13.75 0.52
C THR A 36 -14.19 13.64 2.00
N LEU A 37 -15.44 13.26 2.32
CA LEU A 37 -15.88 13.08 3.70
C LEU A 37 -15.35 11.80 4.36
N HIS A 38 -14.93 10.84 3.54
CA HIS A 38 -14.55 9.50 3.99
C HIS A 38 -15.67 8.76 4.74
N ASP A 39 -16.91 9.00 4.35
CA ASP A 39 -18.14 8.39 4.91
C ASP A 39 -18.36 6.94 4.41
N SER A 40 -17.42 6.44 3.61
CA SER A 40 -17.32 5.03 3.23
C SER A 40 -16.06 4.43 3.84
N SER A 41 -16.19 3.25 4.42
CA SER A 41 -15.07 2.54 5.06
C SER A 41 -13.92 2.21 4.10
N LEU A 42 -14.20 2.14 2.79
CA LEU A 42 -13.19 1.90 1.74
C LEU A 42 -12.36 3.14 1.38
N SER A 43 -12.80 4.32 1.80
CA SER A 43 -12.19 5.56 1.34
C SER A 43 -10.78 5.76 1.91
N LYS A 44 -10.60 5.51 3.21
CA LYS A 44 -9.34 5.79 3.91
C LYS A 44 -8.20 4.90 3.43
N SER A 45 -8.43 3.59 3.25
CA SER A 45 -7.39 2.67 2.77
C SER A 45 -6.84 3.07 1.40
N THR A 46 -7.71 3.45 0.47
CA THR A 46 -7.27 3.89 -0.87
C THR A 46 -6.44 5.18 -0.79
N HIS A 47 -6.88 6.15 0.03
CA HIS A 47 -6.12 7.39 0.24
C HIS A 47 -4.80 7.14 0.96
N SER A 48 -4.73 6.14 1.84
CA SER A 48 -3.50 5.71 2.51
C SER A 48 -2.47 5.20 1.50
N VAL A 49 -2.89 4.34 0.57
CA VAL A 49 -1.98 3.76 -0.43
C VAL A 49 -1.43 4.85 -1.33
N LEU A 50 -2.30 5.68 -1.94
CA LEU A 50 -1.83 6.72 -2.87
C LEU A 50 -1.03 7.81 -2.17
N ALA A 51 -1.35 8.17 -0.92
CA ALA A 51 -0.50 9.08 -0.13
C ALA A 51 0.92 8.52 0.04
N ASN A 52 1.04 7.21 0.29
CA ASN A 52 2.35 6.59 0.44
C ASN A 52 3.14 6.60 -0.86
N ASP A 53 2.49 6.31 -1.99
CA ASP A 53 3.09 6.40 -3.34
C ASP A 53 3.58 7.82 -3.67
N LEU A 54 2.95 8.85 -3.09
CA LEU A 54 3.30 10.27 -3.24
C LEU A 54 4.31 10.78 -2.19
N GLY A 55 4.81 9.93 -1.29
CA GLY A 55 5.72 10.36 -0.22
C GLY A 55 5.06 11.14 0.91
N LEU A 56 3.71 11.20 0.95
CA LEU A 56 2.94 11.86 2.01
C LEU A 56 2.78 10.94 3.23
N HIS A 57 3.91 10.50 3.81
CA HIS A 57 3.96 9.39 4.78
C HIS A 57 3.08 9.61 6.02
N GLU A 58 3.04 10.82 6.57
CA GLU A 58 2.19 11.13 7.74
C GLU A 58 0.70 11.03 7.39
N THR A 59 0.32 11.52 6.22
CA THR A 59 -1.06 11.42 5.70
C THR A 59 -1.42 9.95 5.44
N ALA A 60 -0.51 9.19 4.84
CA ALA A 60 -0.70 7.75 4.61
C ALA A 60 -0.95 7.03 5.93
N TYR A 61 -0.11 7.25 6.94
CA TYR A 61 -0.25 6.61 8.24
C TYR A 61 -1.53 7.03 8.99
N ARG A 62 -1.91 8.31 8.92
CA ARG A 62 -3.18 8.80 9.45
C ARG A 62 -4.38 8.08 8.83
N PHE A 63 -4.38 7.90 7.52
CA PHE A 63 -5.47 7.17 6.85
C PHE A 63 -5.47 5.68 7.16
N PHE A 64 -4.30 5.04 7.23
CA PHE A 64 -4.17 3.64 7.63
C PHE A 64 -4.74 3.37 9.03
N THR A 65 -4.34 4.18 10.03
CA THR A 65 -4.84 4.07 11.40
C THR A 65 -6.34 4.34 11.45
N GLY A 66 -6.81 5.36 10.72
CA GLY A 66 -8.24 5.67 10.62
C GLY A 66 -9.08 4.60 9.94
N ALA A 67 -8.53 3.79 9.03
CA ALA A 67 -9.20 2.61 8.46
C ALA A 67 -9.21 1.44 9.46
N SER A 68 -8.09 1.23 10.16
CA SER A 68 -7.93 0.18 11.18
C SER A 68 -8.84 0.38 12.39
N ALA A 69 -9.13 1.64 12.73
CA ALA A 69 -9.99 2.00 13.85
C ALA A 69 -11.49 1.96 13.51
N ILE A 70 -11.91 1.61 12.28
CA ILE A 70 -13.34 1.60 11.94
C ILE A 70 -14.09 0.57 12.78
N ASP A 71 -13.62 -0.69 12.81
CA ASP A 71 -14.31 -1.76 13.53
C ASP A 71 -13.80 -1.96 14.97
N LEU A 72 -12.58 -1.49 15.28
CA LEU A 72 -11.90 -1.74 16.55
C LEU A 72 -11.48 -0.45 17.29
N GLY A 73 -11.94 0.70 16.83
CA GLY A 73 -11.62 2.00 17.42
C GLY A 73 -12.56 2.42 18.53
N GLU A 74 -12.50 3.70 18.89
CA GLU A 74 -13.24 4.28 20.01
C GLU A 74 -14.75 4.40 19.75
N GLU A 75 -15.18 4.46 18.48
CA GLU A 75 -16.60 4.51 18.12
C GLU A 75 -17.21 3.11 18.18
N MET A 76 -17.60 2.69 19.38
CA MET A 76 -18.10 1.34 19.66
C MET A 76 -19.37 0.95 18.87
N ARG A 77 -20.09 1.90 18.25
CA ARG A 77 -21.31 1.62 17.48
C ARG A 77 -21.08 1.51 15.98
N SER A 78 -19.87 1.80 15.50
CA SER A 78 -19.53 1.80 14.07
C SER A 78 -19.89 0.47 13.38
N SER A 79 -19.74 -0.65 14.09
CA SER A 79 -19.91 -2.01 13.52
C SER A 79 -21.14 -2.75 14.05
N ASN A 80 -22.11 -2.06 14.65
CA ASN A 80 -23.34 -2.69 15.13
C ASN A 80 -24.15 -3.37 14.00
N ALA A 81 -24.05 -2.87 12.78
CA ALA A 81 -24.67 -3.46 11.60
C ALA A 81 -23.86 -4.62 10.98
N GLY A 82 -22.64 -4.86 11.48
CA GLY A 82 -21.69 -5.83 10.95
C GLY A 82 -20.30 -5.22 10.71
N ILE A 83 -19.32 -6.09 10.45
CA ILE A 83 -17.95 -5.69 10.13
C ILE A 83 -17.84 -5.05 8.74
N HIS A 84 -16.88 -4.15 8.57
CA HIS A 84 -16.61 -3.53 7.28
C HIS A 84 -15.62 -4.39 6.47
N SER A 85 -16.10 -5.50 5.92
CA SER A 85 -15.26 -6.49 5.21
C SER A 85 -14.35 -5.90 4.13
N ALA A 86 -14.85 -4.94 3.34
CA ALA A 86 -14.06 -4.25 2.32
C ALA A 86 -12.93 -3.39 2.95
N SER A 87 -13.19 -2.78 4.12
CA SER A 87 -12.16 -2.05 4.87
C SER A 87 -11.08 -2.98 5.38
N MET A 88 -11.43 -4.17 5.86
CA MET A 88 -10.44 -5.17 6.30
C MET A 88 -9.47 -5.55 5.18
N GLY A 89 -9.99 -5.78 3.97
CA GLY A 89 -9.15 -5.96 2.78
C GLY A 89 -8.32 -4.72 2.46
N GLY A 90 -8.90 -3.53 2.63
CA GLY A 90 -8.22 -2.24 2.47
C GLY A 90 -7.07 -2.00 3.45
N ILE A 91 -7.18 -2.47 4.71
CA ILE A 91 -6.11 -2.39 5.72
C ILE A 91 -4.92 -3.23 5.25
N TRP A 92 -5.16 -4.45 4.77
CA TRP A 92 -4.12 -5.29 4.17
C TRP A 92 -3.50 -4.62 2.94
N GLN A 93 -4.30 -4.04 2.04
CA GLN A 93 -3.76 -3.30 0.89
C GLN A 93 -2.88 -2.13 1.33
N SER A 94 -3.32 -1.35 2.32
CA SER A 94 -2.54 -0.22 2.84
C SER A 94 -1.19 -0.68 3.41
N ALA A 95 -1.18 -1.78 4.17
CA ALA A 95 0.05 -2.36 4.71
C ALA A 95 0.98 -2.91 3.61
N ILE A 96 0.46 -3.74 2.71
CA ILE A 96 1.29 -4.51 1.77
C ILE A 96 1.52 -3.77 0.45
N MET A 97 0.46 -3.24 -0.14
CA MET A 97 0.49 -2.51 -1.41
C MET A 97 0.83 -1.03 -1.25
N GLY A 98 0.62 -0.46 -0.06
CA GLY A 98 1.11 0.86 0.33
C GLY A 98 2.51 0.78 0.92
N PHE A 99 2.63 0.53 2.22
CA PHE A 99 3.92 0.59 2.93
C PHE A 99 4.92 -0.48 2.50
N GLY A 100 4.46 -1.70 2.19
CA GLY A 100 5.28 -2.76 1.58
C GLY A 100 5.65 -2.49 0.12
N GLY A 101 5.01 -1.50 -0.51
CA GLY A 101 5.35 -1.04 -1.86
C GLY A 101 5.11 -2.06 -2.97
N VAL A 102 4.21 -3.03 -2.75
CA VAL A 102 3.89 -4.07 -3.72
C VAL A 102 2.96 -3.52 -4.80
N ARG A 103 3.41 -3.54 -6.06
CA ARG A 103 2.60 -3.12 -7.22
C ARG A 103 2.92 -4.01 -8.42
N ILE A 104 1.95 -4.18 -9.32
CA ILE A 104 2.20 -4.74 -10.65
C ILE A 104 2.18 -3.58 -11.63
N VAL A 105 3.28 -3.38 -12.35
CA VAL A 105 3.43 -2.30 -13.34
C VAL A 105 3.92 -2.93 -14.63
N GLY A 106 3.21 -2.70 -15.75
CA GLY A 106 3.57 -3.31 -17.04
C GLY A 106 3.57 -4.85 -17.04
N GLY A 107 2.79 -5.49 -16.15
CA GLY A 107 2.74 -6.94 -16.01
C GLY A 107 3.86 -7.57 -15.17
N GLU A 108 4.74 -6.76 -14.60
CA GLU A 108 5.84 -7.19 -13.73
C GLU A 108 5.63 -6.75 -12.29
N LEU A 109 6.05 -7.59 -11.35
CA LEU A 109 6.01 -7.29 -9.92
C LEU A 109 7.09 -6.26 -9.57
N ARG A 110 6.69 -5.18 -8.90
CA ARG A 110 7.56 -4.18 -8.28
C ARG A 110 7.37 -4.23 -6.76
N ILE A 111 8.48 -4.25 -6.03
CA ILE A 111 8.53 -4.06 -4.58
C ILE A 111 9.42 -2.85 -4.30
N ARG A 112 8.80 -1.75 -3.85
CA ARG A 112 9.51 -0.52 -3.44
C ARG A 112 8.94 -0.03 -2.11
N PRO A 113 9.38 -0.60 -0.98
CA PRO A 113 8.78 -0.31 0.31
C PRO A 113 9.04 1.13 0.76
N SER A 114 8.12 1.65 1.55
CA SER A 114 8.20 2.93 2.21
C SER A 114 7.48 2.79 3.55
N LEU A 115 8.23 2.45 4.60
CA LEU A 115 7.68 2.23 5.94
C LEU A 115 7.32 3.56 6.61
N PRO A 116 6.23 3.61 7.39
CA PRO A 116 5.97 4.75 8.25
C PRO A 116 6.96 4.74 9.43
N LYS A 117 7.27 5.92 9.99
CA LYS A 117 8.22 6.09 11.09
C LYS A 117 7.82 5.33 12.37
N GLU A 118 6.53 5.01 12.50
CA GLU A 118 5.95 4.30 13.62
C GLU A 118 6.26 2.78 13.60
N TRP A 119 6.71 2.23 12.48
CA TRP A 119 6.98 0.79 12.32
C TRP A 119 8.47 0.49 12.29
N SER A 120 8.90 -0.44 13.13
CA SER A 120 10.28 -0.94 13.11
C SER A 120 10.49 -2.06 12.08
N LYS A 121 9.40 -2.70 11.64
CA LYS A 121 9.44 -3.83 10.71
C LYS A 121 8.05 -4.12 10.12
N LEU A 122 8.01 -4.61 8.88
CA LEU A 122 6.84 -5.25 8.26
C LEU A 122 7.29 -6.56 7.60
N ASP A 123 6.72 -7.68 8.03
CA ASP A 123 6.95 -9.02 7.44
C ASP A 123 5.67 -9.52 6.78
N PHE A 124 5.77 -10.04 5.56
CA PHE A 124 4.63 -10.63 4.85
C PHE A 124 5.08 -11.58 3.74
N ASN A 125 4.14 -12.39 3.25
CA ASN A 125 4.33 -13.24 2.09
C ASN A 125 3.39 -12.83 0.96
N ILE A 126 3.87 -12.92 -0.27
CA ILE A 126 3.06 -12.83 -1.50
C ILE A 126 3.40 -13.99 -2.43
N VAL A 127 2.46 -14.35 -3.30
CA VAL A 127 2.70 -15.36 -4.34
C VAL A 127 2.77 -14.66 -5.70
N TRP A 128 3.90 -14.80 -6.38
CA TRP A 128 4.14 -14.23 -7.70
C TRP A 128 4.51 -15.30 -8.70
N ARG A 129 3.69 -15.47 -9.74
CA ARG A 129 3.86 -16.48 -10.80
C ARG A 129 4.13 -17.90 -10.26
N GLY A 130 3.48 -18.26 -9.15
CA GLY A 130 3.60 -19.57 -8.51
C GLY A 130 4.73 -19.68 -7.48
N THR A 131 5.58 -18.66 -7.34
CA THR A 131 6.63 -18.59 -6.32
C THR A 131 6.17 -17.77 -5.11
N THR A 132 6.32 -18.33 -3.91
CA THR A 132 6.14 -17.62 -2.65
C THR A 132 7.36 -16.76 -2.37
N LEU A 133 7.15 -15.44 -2.25
CA LEU A 133 8.15 -14.49 -1.80
C LEU A 133 7.88 -14.11 -0.34
N ALA A 134 8.85 -14.36 0.54
CA ALA A 134 8.85 -13.83 1.90
C ALA A 134 9.57 -12.48 1.90
N VAL A 135 8.87 -11.42 2.29
CA VAL A 135 9.37 -10.04 2.27
C VAL A 135 9.47 -9.54 3.70
N GLN A 136 10.65 -9.05 4.07
CA GLN A 136 10.91 -8.37 5.32
C GLN A 136 11.40 -6.96 5.04
N VAL A 137 10.65 -5.98 5.52
CA VAL A 137 10.98 -4.57 5.38
C VAL A 137 11.37 -4.01 6.74
N ARG A 138 12.48 -3.29 6.79
CA ARG A 138 12.96 -2.47 7.92
C ARG A 138 13.21 -1.05 7.42
N PRO A 139 13.36 -0.05 8.30
CA PRO A 139 13.56 1.34 7.88
C PRO A 139 14.72 1.57 6.91
N ASP A 140 15.77 0.76 7.00
CA ASP A 140 17.03 0.89 6.25
C ASP A 140 17.25 -0.18 5.17
N GLN A 141 16.44 -1.24 5.15
CA GLN A 141 16.67 -2.40 4.28
C GLN A 141 15.37 -3.17 3.98
N VAL A 142 15.30 -3.73 2.78
CA VAL A 142 14.35 -4.79 2.41
C VAL A 142 15.10 -6.07 2.08
N ASN A 143 14.57 -7.18 2.60
CA ASN A 143 15.01 -8.53 2.31
C ASN A 143 13.87 -9.28 1.62
N VAL A 144 14.17 -9.96 0.51
CA VAL A 144 13.20 -10.80 -0.20
C VAL A 144 13.81 -12.17 -0.41
N THR A 145 13.11 -13.20 0.09
CA THR A 145 13.49 -14.61 -0.08
C THR A 145 12.48 -15.29 -1.00
N ALA A 146 12.96 -15.98 -2.05
CA ALA A 146 12.12 -16.93 -2.78
C ALA A 146 12.02 -18.21 -1.97
N VAL A 147 10.87 -18.46 -1.33
CA VAL A 147 10.67 -19.64 -0.47
C VAL A 147 10.65 -20.92 -1.31
N ASP A 148 10.06 -20.84 -2.51
CA ASP A 148 9.93 -21.94 -3.46
C ASP A 148 10.06 -21.44 -4.91
N GLY A 149 10.50 -22.32 -5.82
CA GLY A 149 10.58 -22.01 -7.25
C GLY A 149 11.57 -20.89 -7.61
N GLN A 150 11.48 -20.42 -8.85
CA GLN A 150 12.31 -19.36 -9.40
C GLN A 150 11.40 -18.24 -9.91
N THR A 151 11.76 -16.99 -9.64
CA THR A 151 10.99 -15.85 -10.12
C THR A 151 11.84 -14.62 -10.38
N SER A 152 11.28 -13.67 -11.14
CA SER A 152 11.89 -12.37 -11.41
C SER A 152 10.92 -11.24 -11.11
N PHE A 153 11.45 -10.13 -10.60
CA PHE A 153 10.70 -8.95 -10.17
C PHE A 153 11.64 -7.74 -10.09
N VAL A 154 11.06 -6.55 -9.91
CA VAL A 154 11.80 -5.31 -9.66
C VAL A 154 11.84 -5.03 -8.16
N LEU A 155 13.03 -4.90 -7.59
CA LEU A 155 13.25 -4.53 -6.19
C LEU A 155 14.05 -3.23 -6.15
N VAL A 156 13.45 -2.16 -5.61
CA VAL A 156 14.10 -0.83 -5.50
C VAL A 156 14.77 -0.44 -6.84
N ASP A 157 13.98 -0.51 -7.92
CA ASP A 157 14.35 -0.14 -9.31
C ASP A 157 15.34 -1.03 -10.04
N GLU A 158 15.75 -2.14 -9.41
CA GLU A 158 16.62 -3.13 -10.05
C GLU A 158 15.88 -4.42 -10.34
N ASN A 159 16.13 -5.00 -11.52
CA ASN A 159 15.65 -6.33 -11.84
C ASN A 159 16.41 -7.37 -11.01
N VAL A 160 15.66 -8.21 -10.31
CA VAL A 160 16.19 -9.32 -9.52
C VAL A 160 15.58 -10.62 -10.02
N THR A 161 16.41 -11.65 -10.14
CA THR A 161 15.99 -13.04 -10.31
C THR A 161 16.46 -13.82 -9.09
N LEU A 162 15.56 -14.57 -8.45
CA LEU A 162 15.89 -15.46 -7.34
C LEU A 162 15.52 -16.89 -7.71
N ASN A 163 16.41 -17.82 -7.40
CA ASN A 163 16.12 -19.25 -7.34
C ASN A 163 15.58 -19.63 -5.94
N GLU A 164 15.13 -20.87 -5.81
CA GLU A 164 14.58 -21.39 -4.54
C GLU A 164 15.58 -21.17 -3.39
N LYS A 165 15.07 -20.67 -2.27
CA LYS A 165 15.78 -20.33 -1.02
C LYS A 165 16.83 -19.23 -1.15
N GLU A 166 17.00 -18.61 -2.32
CA GLU A 166 17.85 -17.43 -2.44
C GLU A 166 17.19 -16.21 -1.80
N THR A 167 18.03 -15.34 -1.24
CA THR A 167 17.61 -14.08 -0.63
C THR A 167 18.40 -12.94 -1.22
N VAL A 168 17.71 -11.86 -1.58
CA VAL A 168 18.31 -10.57 -1.91
C VAL A 168 18.07 -9.59 -0.78
N SER A 169 19.05 -8.75 -0.52
CA SER A 169 18.97 -7.63 0.44
C SER A 169 19.29 -6.33 -0.29
N LYS A 170 18.45 -5.30 -0.11
CA LYS A 170 18.65 -3.97 -0.68
C LYS A 170 18.44 -2.90 0.38
N ALA A 171 19.33 -1.91 0.41
CA ALA A 171 19.13 -0.74 1.26
C ALA A 171 17.92 0.07 0.77
N ILE A 172 17.15 0.62 1.71
CA ILE A 172 16.09 1.59 1.43
C ILE A 172 16.67 2.96 1.80
N ILE A 173 16.87 3.81 0.79
CA ILE A 173 17.25 5.19 1.03
C ILE A 173 15.94 5.96 1.25
N ALA A 174 15.76 6.46 2.48
CA ALA A 174 14.67 7.38 2.82
C ALA A 174 14.94 8.78 2.24
#